data_AF-A0A8J2EZ01-F1
#
_entry.id   AF-A0A8J2EZ01-F1
#
_cell.length_a   1.000
_cell.length_b   1.000
_cell.length_c   1.000
_cell.angle_alpha   90.00
_cell.angle_beta   90.00
_cell.angle_gamma   90.00
#
_symmetry.space_group_name_H-M   'P 1'
#
loop_
_entity.id
_entity.type
_entity.pdbx_description
1 polymer ?
#
loop_
_entity_poly.entity_id
_entity_poly.type
_entity_poly.pdbx_seq_one_letter_code
_entity_poly.pdbx_strand_id
1 'polypeptide(L)'
;MVACCAGGNLVRGRDLDKEAAAPSAPVEETPRQAAAEGEAAPSPGIVSSGDVGLLPKASVAELLASEKTAILVVDFQHDFMEGGNLAVPGANYEDYKTAVVDFVTACRNAKRKLCLAWSQDWHPEDHWSFAISHEDKPAPFSQKKLVRDKDDGTTVETDQTMWPVHCVQGSKGAEFVMEVKEGEFIQQKGTKTKWDSYSAFEDDGGHETGLTAYLKEKGVENVLCLGLATDFCVFFSATDSVKSGFNTYVIPELCRGIAPDFDFKKYTDAGCAKVPLSDAMTALSGEAAKMA
;
A
#
# COMPACT_ATOMS: atom_id res chain seq x y z
N MET A 1 -74.29 4.13 -29.92
CA MET A 1 -74.17 3.74 -28.50
C MET A 1 -72.69 3.90 -28.14
N VAL A 2 -72.29 5.02 -27.50
CA VAL A 2 -72.03 5.16 -26.04
C VAL A 2 -70.93 4.17 -25.59
N ALA A 3 -69.80 4.48 -24.93
CA ALA A 3 -69.11 5.67 -24.38
C ALA A 3 -67.64 5.21 -24.12
N CYS A 4 -66.61 6.04 -24.32
CA CYS A 4 -65.89 6.87 -23.32
C CYS A 4 -65.21 6.12 -22.14
N CYS A 5 -63.88 6.29 -22.01
CA CYS A 5 -63.03 6.48 -20.81
C CYS A 5 -61.55 6.29 -21.25
N ALA A 6 -60.74 7.31 -21.53
CA ALA A 6 -60.12 8.31 -20.64
C ALA A 6 -59.17 7.69 -19.58
N GLY A 7 -57.88 8.06 -19.66
CA GLY A 7 -56.88 7.75 -18.63
C GLY A 7 -55.45 7.88 -19.13
N GLY A 8 -54.97 9.11 -19.32
CA GLY A 8 -53.55 9.37 -19.51
C GLY A 8 -52.78 9.30 -18.20
N ASN A 9 -51.47 9.05 -18.25
CA ASN A 9 -50.53 9.96 -17.60
C ASN A 9 -49.10 9.77 -18.11
N LEU A 10 -48.52 10.90 -18.47
CA LEU A 10 -47.09 11.15 -18.63
C LEU A 10 -46.48 11.19 -17.22
N VAL A 11 -45.41 10.44 -16.94
CA VAL A 11 -44.56 10.72 -15.77
C VAL A 11 -43.11 10.74 -16.20
N ARG A 12 -42.54 11.95 -16.17
CA ARG A 12 -41.12 12.26 -16.20
C ARG A 12 -40.40 11.63 -15.01
N GLY A 13 -39.13 11.27 -15.23
CA GLY A 13 -38.03 11.47 -14.31
C GLY A 13 -38.11 10.78 -12.95
N ARG A 14 -37.15 9.90 -12.69
CA ARG A 14 -36.42 9.92 -11.42
C ARG A 14 -35.08 9.23 -11.62
N ASP A 15 -34.05 10.07 -11.61
CA ASP A 15 -32.72 9.72 -11.11
C ASP A 15 -32.86 8.93 -9.82
N LEU A 16 -32.15 7.80 -9.75
CA LEU A 16 -31.69 7.23 -8.49
C LEU A 16 -30.28 6.70 -8.73
N ASP A 17 -29.36 7.65 -8.86
CA ASP A 17 -28.08 7.55 -8.17
C ASP A 17 -28.37 7.17 -6.71
N LYS A 18 -27.89 6.00 -6.31
CA LYS A 18 -27.51 5.71 -4.94
C LYS A 18 -26.27 4.84 -4.99
N GLU A 19 -25.13 5.53 -4.95
CA GLU A 19 -23.91 5.06 -4.30
C GLU A 19 -24.28 4.20 -3.09
N ALA A 20 -24.04 2.90 -3.19
CA ALA A 20 -23.74 2.11 -2.02
C ALA A 20 -22.29 2.45 -1.66
N ALA A 21 -22.12 3.47 -0.80
CA ALA A 21 -20.85 3.67 -0.13
C ALA A 21 -20.48 2.35 0.57
N ALA A 22 -19.25 1.88 0.30
CA ALA A 22 -18.71 0.73 0.99
C ALA A 22 -18.78 1.00 2.51
N PRO A 23 -19.33 0.07 3.32
CA PRO A 23 -19.31 0.25 4.76
C PRO A 23 -17.85 0.32 5.21
N SER A 24 -17.52 1.36 5.98
CA SER A 24 -16.21 1.48 6.62
C SER A 24 -16.04 0.31 7.59
N ALA A 25 -15.25 -0.69 7.20
CA ALA A 25 -14.79 -1.70 8.12
C ALA A 25 -13.89 -1.00 9.16
N PRO A 26 -14.17 -1.09 10.47
CA PRO A 26 -13.22 -0.63 11.46
C PRO A 26 -11.96 -1.49 11.31
N VAL A 27 -10.82 -0.86 11.03
CA VAL A 27 -9.50 -1.50 11.10
C VAL A 27 -9.17 -1.65 12.59
N GLU A 28 -9.84 -2.58 13.27
CA GLU A 28 -9.34 -3.10 14.54
C GLU A 28 -8.07 -3.90 14.24
N GLU A 29 -7.02 -3.60 15.00
CA GLU A 29 -5.72 -4.27 14.87
C GLU A 29 -5.92 -5.78 15.06
N THR A 30 -5.72 -6.54 13.99
CA THR A 30 -5.57 -7.99 14.09
C THR A 30 -4.22 -8.28 14.73
N PRO A 31 -4.16 -8.85 15.94
CA PRO A 31 -2.90 -9.13 16.58
C PRO A 31 -2.19 -10.24 15.81
N ARG A 32 -1.13 -9.94 15.06
CA ARG A 32 -0.13 -10.97 14.74
C ARG A 32 0.42 -11.44 16.09
N GLN A 33 0.26 -12.73 16.41
CA GLN A 33 0.81 -13.30 17.62
C GLN A 33 2.32 -13.03 17.65
N ALA A 34 2.74 -12.35 18.71
CA ALA A 34 4.08 -11.81 18.90
C ALA A 34 5.17 -12.89 18.69
N ALA A 35 6.06 -12.65 17.73
CA ALA A 35 7.40 -13.21 17.73
C ALA A 35 8.31 -12.29 18.56
N ALA A 36 9.11 -12.92 19.42
CA ALA A 36 10.00 -12.39 20.45
C ALA A 36 10.50 -10.94 20.27
N GLU A 37 10.33 -10.15 21.32
CA GLU A 37 10.94 -8.82 21.51
C GLU A 37 12.47 -8.91 21.43
N GLY A 38 13.01 -8.58 20.26
CA GLY A 38 14.42 -8.24 20.08
C GLY A 38 14.63 -6.75 20.34
N GLU A 39 15.68 -6.41 21.08
CA GLU A 39 16.06 -5.04 21.43
C GLU A 39 16.07 -4.12 20.19
N ALA A 40 15.21 -3.08 20.22
CA ALA A 40 15.06 -2.14 19.13
C ALA A 40 16.36 -1.36 18.86
N ALA A 41 16.77 -1.31 17.59
CA ALA A 41 17.83 -0.42 17.14
C ALA A 41 17.47 1.05 17.43
N PRO A 42 18.46 1.93 17.71
CA PRO A 42 18.19 3.31 18.08
C PRO A 42 17.43 4.03 16.96
N SER A 43 16.26 4.57 17.29
CA SER A 43 15.41 5.34 16.38
C SER A 43 16.17 6.55 15.82
N PRO A 44 16.05 6.88 14.52
CA PRO A 44 16.68 8.07 13.96
C PRO A 44 16.15 9.31 14.67
N GLY A 45 17.04 10.25 15.02
CA GLY A 45 16.77 11.38 15.92
C GLY A 45 15.50 12.16 15.58
N ILE A 46 14.41 11.83 16.30
CA ILE A 46 13.13 12.52 16.24
C ILE A 46 13.26 13.82 17.04
N VAL A 47 13.28 14.96 16.36
CA VAL A 47 13.27 16.27 17.05
C VAL A 47 11.87 16.60 17.55
N SER A 48 11.78 16.84 18.85
CA SER A 48 10.59 17.35 19.53
C SER A 48 10.44 18.84 19.27
N SER A 49 9.55 19.21 18.35
CA SER A 49 8.66 20.38 18.47
C SER A 49 7.79 20.52 17.21
N GLY A 50 6.47 20.49 17.36
CA GLY A 50 5.52 20.99 16.35
C GLY A 50 4.53 19.96 15.82
N ASP A 51 5.01 18.89 15.18
CA ASP A 51 4.19 17.82 14.60
C ASP A 51 4.91 16.48 14.79
N VAL A 52 4.32 15.56 15.56
CA VAL A 52 4.96 14.29 15.92
C VAL A 52 5.32 13.51 14.66
N GLY A 53 6.60 13.10 14.58
CA GLY A 53 7.15 12.23 13.55
C GLY A 53 7.36 12.85 12.16
N LEU A 54 7.34 14.18 12.01
CA LEU A 54 7.75 14.82 10.76
C LEU A 54 9.28 14.88 10.65
N LEU A 55 9.83 14.47 9.51
CA LEU A 55 11.27 14.57 9.27
C LEU A 55 11.65 16.02 8.91
N PRO A 56 12.66 16.62 9.55
CA PRO A 56 13.13 17.96 9.19
C PRO A 56 13.61 18.02 7.74
N LYS A 57 13.34 19.14 7.05
CA LYS A 57 13.71 19.34 5.64
C LYS A 57 15.18 19.04 5.31
N ALA A 58 16.11 19.43 6.18
CA ALA A 58 17.53 19.13 5.98
C ALA A 58 17.79 17.61 5.96
N SER A 59 17.15 16.86 6.85
CA SER A 59 17.23 15.41 6.91
C SER A 59 16.52 14.72 5.74
N VAL A 60 15.46 15.33 5.17
CA VAL A 60 14.86 14.86 3.91
C VAL A 60 15.85 14.95 2.75
N ALA A 61 16.62 16.04 2.68
CA ALA A 61 17.65 16.19 1.65
C ALA A 61 18.78 15.17 1.82
N GLU A 62 19.23 14.91 3.06
CA GLU A 62 20.23 13.87 3.35
C GLU A 62 19.73 12.46 3.01
N LEU A 63 18.47 12.17 3.36
CA LEU A 63 17.80 10.90 3.04
C LEU A 63 17.83 10.63 1.53
N LEU A 64 17.41 11.61 0.72
CA LEU A 64 17.29 11.46 -0.73
C LEU A 64 18.63 11.63 -1.48
N ALA A 65 19.68 12.13 -0.81
CA ALA A 65 21.04 12.16 -1.33
C ALA A 65 21.85 10.88 -1.00
N SER A 66 21.33 10.00 -0.15
CA SER A 66 22.02 8.79 0.29
C SER A 66 21.79 7.63 -0.69
N GLU A 67 22.89 7.00 -1.15
CA GLU A 67 22.83 5.77 -1.96
C GLU A 67 22.30 4.56 -1.18
N LYS A 68 22.20 4.67 0.14
CA LYS A 68 21.61 3.65 1.03
C LYS A 68 20.10 3.82 1.22
N THR A 69 19.46 4.65 0.41
CA THR A 69 18.02 4.87 0.45
C THR A 69 17.32 4.12 -0.66
N ALA A 70 16.34 3.31 -0.26
CA ALA A 70 15.38 2.70 -1.16
C ALA A 70 14.08 3.49 -1.20
N ILE A 71 13.51 3.62 -2.39
CA ILE A 71 12.15 4.07 -2.61
C ILE A 71 11.31 2.83 -2.86
N LEU A 72 10.34 2.57 -1.98
CA LEU A 72 9.43 1.44 -2.09
C LEU A 72 8.07 1.95 -2.58
N VAL A 73 7.75 1.66 -3.84
CA VAL A 73 6.43 1.97 -4.43
C VAL A 73 5.52 0.75 -4.24
N VAL A 74 4.53 0.90 -3.38
CA VAL A 74 3.65 -0.19 -2.96
C VAL A 74 2.42 -0.25 -3.85
N ASP A 75 2.25 -1.37 -4.55
CA ASP A 75 1.01 -1.78 -5.22
C ASP A 75 0.38 -0.70 -6.12
N PHE A 76 1.21 -0.01 -6.90
CA PHE A 76 0.73 0.98 -7.88
C PHE A 76 0.19 0.30 -9.14
N GLN A 77 -0.88 -0.48 -8.97
CA GLN A 77 -1.49 -1.40 -9.94
C GLN A 77 -2.90 -0.97 -10.32
N HIS A 78 -3.36 -1.39 -11.50
CA HIS A 78 -4.64 -0.96 -12.06
C HIS A 78 -5.86 -1.31 -11.20
N ASP A 79 -5.86 -2.46 -10.53
CA ASP A 79 -7.01 -2.89 -9.71
C ASP A 79 -7.22 -2.04 -8.46
N PHE A 80 -6.19 -1.35 -7.98
CA PHE A 80 -6.27 -0.43 -6.83
C PHE A 80 -6.59 1.00 -7.24
N MET A 81 -6.51 1.34 -8.53
CA MET A 81 -6.89 2.66 -9.04
C MET A 81 -8.41 2.77 -9.17
N GLU A 82 -8.93 3.99 -9.20
CA GLU A 82 -10.35 4.23 -9.48
C GLU A 82 -10.80 3.57 -10.79
N GLY A 83 -11.86 2.75 -10.71
CA GLY A 83 -12.34 1.91 -11.80
C GLY A 83 -11.79 0.48 -11.83
N GLY A 84 -10.81 0.16 -10.99
CA GLY A 84 -10.31 -1.20 -10.74
C GLY A 84 -11.21 -2.04 -9.83
N ASN A 85 -10.92 -3.33 -9.71
CA ASN A 85 -11.76 -4.25 -8.93
C ASN A 85 -11.73 -4.01 -7.42
N LEU A 86 -10.63 -3.45 -6.90
CA LEU A 86 -10.47 -3.04 -5.50
C LEU A 86 -10.01 -1.58 -5.44
N ALA A 87 -10.73 -0.71 -6.14
CA ALA A 87 -10.43 0.71 -6.25
C ALA A 87 -10.30 1.39 -4.87
N VAL A 88 -9.16 2.03 -4.65
CA VAL A 88 -8.90 2.85 -3.46
C VAL A 88 -9.40 4.27 -3.71
N PRO A 89 -10.25 4.83 -2.82
CA PRO A 89 -10.76 6.19 -3.00
C PRO A 89 -9.65 7.24 -3.17
N GLY A 90 -9.75 8.06 -4.21
CA GLY A 90 -8.77 9.11 -4.51
C GLY A 90 -7.50 8.62 -5.21
N ALA A 91 -7.35 7.32 -5.49
CA ALA A 91 -6.30 6.77 -6.34
C ALA A 91 -6.67 6.93 -7.83
N ASN A 92 -6.86 8.17 -8.27
CA ASN A 92 -7.31 8.50 -9.62
C ASN A 92 -6.16 8.58 -10.64
N TYR A 93 -6.51 8.47 -11.93
CA TYR A 93 -5.53 8.51 -13.04
C TYR A 93 -5.04 9.92 -13.41
N GLU A 94 -5.62 10.97 -12.83
CA GLU A 94 -5.27 12.36 -13.12
C GLU A 94 -4.28 12.89 -12.09
N ASP A 95 -4.74 13.21 -10.89
CA ASP A 95 -3.94 13.83 -9.84
C ASP A 95 -3.01 12.83 -9.15
N TYR A 96 -3.56 11.70 -8.66
CA TYR A 96 -2.78 10.74 -7.87
C TYR A 96 -1.71 10.05 -8.71
N LYS A 97 -2.10 9.52 -9.88
CA LYS A 97 -1.15 8.92 -10.81
C LYS A 97 -0.05 9.91 -11.19
N THR A 98 -0.39 11.13 -11.56
CA THR A 98 0.61 12.14 -11.96
C THR A 98 1.59 12.42 -10.83
N ALA A 99 1.11 12.59 -9.60
CA ALA A 99 1.98 12.84 -8.44
C ALA A 99 2.96 11.68 -8.18
N VAL A 100 2.50 10.42 -8.25
CA VAL A 100 3.38 9.24 -8.09
C VAL A 100 4.38 9.15 -9.25
N VAL A 101 3.91 9.33 -10.49
CA VAL A 101 4.74 9.30 -11.70
C VAL A 101 5.85 10.36 -11.64
N ASP A 102 5.50 11.58 -11.26
CA ASP A 102 6.43 12.71 -11.17
C ASP A 102 7.49 12.46 -10.09
N PHE A 103 7.07 11.99 -8.92
CA PHE A 103 7.99 11.66 -7.82
C PHE A 103 8.96 10.54 -8.22
N VAL A 104 8.46 9.42 -8.73
CA VAL A 104 9.30 8.29 -9.17
C VAL A 104 10.24 8.73 -10.30
N THR A 105 9.78 9.57 -11.22
CA THR A 105 10.62 10.14 -12.28
C THR A 105 11.71 11.03 -11.72
N ALA A 106 11.40 11.86 -10.72
CA ALA A 106 12.39 12.67 -10.03
C ALA A 106 13.44 11.80 -9.29
N CYS A 107 13.03 10.71 -8.63
CA CYS A 107 13.96 9.76 -8.02
C CYS A 107 14.87 9.08 -9.04
N ARG A 108 14.34 8.67 -10.19
CA ARG A 108 15.13 8.08 -11.30
C ARG A 108 16.15 9.06 -11.88
N ASN A 109 15.82 10.35 -11.87
CA ASN A 109 16.67 11.42 -12.39
C ASN A 109 17.58 12.07 -11.31
N ALA A 110 17.50 11.59 -10.07
CA ALA A 110 18.37 12.06 -9.00
C ALA A 110 19.84 11.83 -9.37
N LYS A 111 20.72 12.72 -8.92
CA LYS A 111 22.16 12.61 -9.22
C LYS A 111 22.76 11.35 -8.60
N ARG A 112 22.22 10.93 -7.46
CA ARG A 112 22.59 9.71 -6.76
C ARG A 112 21.64 8.61 -7.14
N LYS A 113 22.20 7.41 -7.34
CA LYS A 113 21.42 6.25 -7.72
C LYS A 113 20.68 5.73 -6.49
N LEU A 114 19.41 6.12 -6.37
CA LEU A 114 18.49 5.54 -5.38
C LEU A 114 18.13 4.10 -5.78
N CYS A 115 17.85 3.26 -4.78
CA CYS A 115 17.34 1.92 -5.02
C CYS A 115 15.81 1.97 -5.21
N LEU A 116 15.31 1.83 -6.44
CA LEU A 116 13.86 1.71 -6.67
C LEU A 116 13.43 0.25 -6.53
N ALA A 117 12.48 0.02 -5.62
CA ALA A 117 11.80 -1.26 -5.43
C ALA A 117 10.28 -1.06 -5.52
N TRP A 118 9.58 -2.06 -6.03
CA TRP A 118 8.15 -2.06 -6.26
C TRP A 118 7.56 -3.31 -5.62
N SER A 119 6.48 -3.18 -4.85
CA SER A 119 5.67 -4.35 -4.54
C SER A 119 4.58 -4.53 -5.58
N GLN A 120 4.26 -5.78 -5.85
CA GLN A 120 3.17 -6.17 -6.73
C GLN A 120 2.31 -7.19 -6.03
N ASP A 121 1.07 -6.84 -5.75
CA ASP A 121 0.07 -7.79 -5.33
C ASP A 121 -0.23 -8.76 -6.49
N TRP A 122 -0.14 -10.07 -6.23
CA TRP A 122 -0.02 -11.06 -7.31
C TRP A 122 -0.69 -12.40 -6.96
N HIS A 123 -2.01 -12.37 -6.89
CA HIS A 123 -2.82 -13.45 -6.33
C HIS A 123 -3.19 -14.53 -7.36
N PRO A 124 -3.09 -15.84 -7.02
CA PRO A 124 -3.72 -16.89 -7.83
C PRO A 124 -5.25 -16.69 -7.88
N GLU A 125 -5.91 -17.21 -8.93
CA GLU A 125 -7.36 -17.04 -9.14
C GLU A 125 -8.23 -17.54 -7.98
N ASP A 126 -7.73 -18.53 -7.23
CA ASP A 126 -8.41 -19.17 -6.09
C ASP A 126 -7.92 -18.68 -4.72
N HIS A 127 -7.22 -17.53 -4.67
CA HIS A 127 -6.63 -17.02 -3.45
C HIS A 127 -7.65 -16.86 -2.31
N TRP A 128 -7.25 -17.22 -1.09
CA TRP A 128 -8.12 -17.29 0.08
C TRP A 128 -8.51 -15.93 0.64
N SER A 129 -7.87 -14.84 0.21
CA SER A 129 -8.35 -13.49 0.53
C SER A 129 -9.61 -13.13 -0.26
N PHE A 130 -9.91 -13.80 -1.37
CA PHE A 130 -11.08 -13.49 -2.18
C PHE A 130 -12.36 -14.09 -1.59
N ALA A 131 -13.39 -13.26 -1.45
CA ALA A 131 -14.72 -13.66 -1.03
C ALA A 131 -15.28 -14.84 -1.83
N ILE A 132 -15.04 -14.86 -3.14
CA ILE A 132 -15.58 -15.89 -4.04
C ILE A 132 -14.93 -17.26 -3.88
N SER A 133 -13.72 -17.34 -3.29
CA SER A 133 -12.98 -18.59 -3.11
C SER A 133 -13.54 -19.45 -1.98
N HIS A 134 -14.48 -18.94 -1.18
CA HIS A 134 -15.08 -19.65 -0.06
C HIS A 134 -16.49 -20.12 -0.37
N GLU A 135 -16.84 -21.31 0.12
CA GLU A 135 -18.15 -21.94 -0.13
C GLU A 135 -19.32 -21.06 0.35
N ASP A 136 -19.14 -20.39 1.49
CA ASP A 136 -20.14 -19.49 2.09
C ASP A 136 -20.19 -18.11 1.43
N LYS A 137 -19.29 -17.81 0.50
CA LYS A 137 -19.21 -16.55 -0.27
C LYS A 137 -19.45 -15.32 0.61
N PRO A 138 -18.61 -15.11 1.65
CA PRO A 138 -18.76 -13.98 2.56
C PRO A 138 -18.79 -12.67 1.76
N ALA A 139 -19.44 -11.64 2.31
CA ALA A 139 -19.47 -10.34 1.64
C ALA A 139 -18.03 -9.78 1.52
N PRO A 140 -17.65 -9.18 0.38
CA PRO A 140 -16.44 -8.37 0.33
C PRO A 140 -16.43 -7.32 1.45
N PHE A 141 -15.24 -7.01 1.95
CA PHE A 141 -14.93 -6.16 3.10
C PHE A 141 -15.35 -6.73 4.49
N SER A 142 -15.88 -7.95 4.56
CA SER A 142 -16.17 -8.62 5.83
C SER A 142 -14.94 -9.30 6.44
N GLN A 143 -14.99 -9.58 7.75
CA GLN A 143 -13.96 -10.36 8.44
C GLN A 143 -14.34 -11.84 8.51
N LYS A 144 -13.37 -12.73 8.27
CA LYS A 144 -13.53 -14.18 8.39
C LYS A 144 -12.34 -14.79 9.11
N LYS A 145 -12.61 -15.72 10.03
CA LYS A 145 -11.56 -16.55 10.65
C LYS A 145 -11.22 -17.71 9.72
N LEU A 146 -9.95 -17.83 9.37
CA LEU A 146 -9.42 -18.90 8.53
C LEU A 146 -8.45 -19.76 9.34
N VAL A 147 -8.66 -21.08 9.32
CA VAL A 147 -7.72 -22.04 9.85
C VAL A 147 -6.75 -22.42 8.74
N ARG A 148 -5.45 -22.25 8.98
CA ARG A 148 -4.37 -22.44 8.02
C ARG A 148 -3.32 -23.41 8.57
N ASP A 149 -2.80 -24.26 7.69
CA ASP A 149 -1.69 -25.15 8.02
C ASP A 149 -0.37 -24.37 7.99
N LYS A 150 0.45 -24.53 9.04
CA LYS A 150 1.82 -24.03 9.08
C LYS A 150 2.79 -25.08 8.55
N ASP A 151 3.98 -24.62 8.17
CA ASP A 151 5.06 -25.47 7.67
C ASP A 151 5.56 -26.48 8.71
N ASP A 152 5.38 -26.22 10.01
CA ASP A 152 5.74 -27.13 11.10
C ASP A 152 4.68 -28.24 11.36
N GLY A 153 3.63 -28.29 10.54
CA GLY A 153 2.54 -29.25 10.64
C GLY A 153 1.47 -28.89 11.68
N THR A 154 1.57 -27.73 12.33
CA THR A 154 0.52 -27.19 13.20
C THR A 154 -0.50 -26.37 12.40
N THR A 155 -1.59 -25.97 13.04
CA THR A 155 -2.59 -25.07 12.45
C THR A 155 -2.68 -23.77 13.23
N VAL A 156 -2.99 -22.67 12.54
CA VAL A 156 -3.30 -21.39 13.16
C VAL A 156 -4.61 -20.84 12.64
N GLU A 157 -5.37 -20.20 13.52
CA GLU A 157 -6.53 -19.41 13.13
C GLU A 157 -6.11 -17.95 13.00
N THR A 158 -6.40 -17.36 11.85
CA THR A 158 -6.09 -15.97 11.53
C THR A 158 -7.35 -15.25 11.07
N ASP A 159 -7.48 -13.98 11.45
CA ASP A 159 -8.49 -13.09 10.89
C ASP A 159 -8.07 -12.64 9.48
N GLN A 160 -9.03 -12.68 8.55
CA GLN A 160 -8.84 -12.29 7.15
C GLN A 160 -9.96 -11.34 6.73
N THR A 161 -9.58 -10.17 6.23
CA THR A 161 -10.50 -9.33 5.46
C THR A 161 -10.79 -10.00 4.12
N MET A 162 -12.06 -10.21 3.82
CA MET A 162 -12.48 -10.80 2.56
C MET A 162 -12.55 -9.72 1.48
N TRP A 163 -11.86 -9.91 0.37
CA TRP A 163 -11.78 -8.93 -0.72
C TRP A 163 -12.59 -9.36 -1.95
N PRO A 164 -12.98 -8.43 -2.83
CA PRO A 164 -13.31 -8.81 -4.20
C PRO A 164 -12.09 -9.45 -4.88
N VAL A 165 -12.29 -10.13 -6.01
CA VAL A 165 -11.17 -10.61 -6.82
C VAL A 165 -10.39 -9.41 -7.33
N HIS A 166 -9.08 -9.39 -7.11
CA HIS A 166 -8.19 -8.31 -7.53
C HIS A 166 -6.78 -8.85 -7.78
N CYS A 167 -5.99 -8.14 -8.57
CA CYS A 167 -4.57 -8.39 -8.77
C CYS A 167 -4.23 -9.84 -9.13
N VAL A 168 -5.12 -10.49 -9.90
CA VAL A 168 -4.95 -11.87 -10.34
C VAL A 168 -3.74 -11.98 -11.26
N GLN A 169 -2.92 -13.01 -11.08
CA GLN A 169 -1.68 -13.21 -11.84
C GLN A 169 -1.95 -13.17 -13.36
N GLY A 170 -1.19 -12.32 -14.06
CA GLY A 170 -1.27 -12.14 -15.52
C GLY A 170 -2.47 -11.33 -16.00
N SER A 171 -3.33 -10.86 -15.10
CA SER A 171 -4.47 -10.01 -15.45
C SER A 171 -4.03 -8.55 -15.67
N LYS A 172 -4.84 -7.80 -16.43
CA LYS A 172 -4.65 -6.36 -16.61
C LYS A 172 -4.74 -5.59 -15.29
N GLY A 173 -5.58 -6.04 -14.36
CA GLY A 173 -5.73 -5.43 -13.04
C GLY A 173 -4.46 -5.49 -12.21
N ALA A 174 -3.67 -6.56 -12.38
CA ALA A 174 -2.42 -6.76 -11.66
C ALA A 174 -1.21 -6.05 -12.29
N GLU A 175 -1.33 -5.49 -13.49
CA GLU A 175 -0.25 -4.71 -14.10
C GLU A 175 -0.05 -3.37 -13.38
N PHE A 176 1.19 -2.89 -13.38
CA PHE A 176 1.53 -1.56 -12.88
C PHE A 176 0.94 -0.45 -13.76
N VAL A 177 0.58 0.66 -13.13
CA VAL A 177 0.07 1.87 -13.79
C VAL A 177 1.18 2.64 -14.53
N MET A 178 2.44 2.40 -14.15
CA MET A 178 3.65 2.96 -14.71
C MET A 178 4.62 1.83 -15.11
N GLU A 179 5.40 2.06 -16.16
CA GLU A 179 6.51 1.18 -16.53
C GLU A 179 7.57 1.12 -15.41
N VAL A 180 7.85 -0.10 -14.95
CA VAL A 180 8.99 -0.41 -14.09
C VAL A 180 10.22 -0.58 -14.98
N LYS A 181 11.29 0.17 -14.68
CA LYS A 181 12.48 0.20 -15.55
C LYS A 181 13.45 -0.93 -15.25
N GLU A 182 14.28 -1.26 -16.24
CA GLU A 182 15.37 -2.22 -16.06
C GLU A 182 16.28 -1.81 -14.89
N GLY A 183 16.58 -2.77 -14.01
CA GLY A 183 17.39 -2.56 -12.81
C GLY A 183 16.60 -2.12 -11.58
N GLU A 184 15.30 -1.88 -11.69
CA GLU A 184 14.39 -1.74 -10.56
C GLU A 184 13.91 -3.12 -10.11
N PHE A 185 13.68 -3.30 -8.80
CA PHE A 185 13.29 -4.59 -8.24
C PHE A 185 11.78 -4.69 -8.08
N ILE A 186 11.20 -5.82 -8.48
CA ILE A 186 9.78 -6.13 -8.26
C ILE A 186 9.70 -7.26 -7.24
N GLN A 187 9.05 -6.99 -6.12
CA GLN A 187 8.66 -7.99 -5.13
C GLN A 187 7.20 -8.34 -5.30
N GLN A 188 6.92 -9.52 -5.85
CA GLN A 188 5.57 -10.06 -5.84
C GLN A 188 5.21 -10.57 -4.44
N LYS A 189 3.96 -10.32 -4.02
CA LYS A 189 3.39 -10.75 -2.74
C LYS A 189 1.98 -11.32 -2.92
N GLY A 190 1.50 -12.06 -1.92
CA GLY A 190 0.18 -12.70 -1.98
C GLY A 190 0.11 -13.88 -2.96
N THR A 191 1.25 -14.47 -3.29
CA THR A 191 1.36 -15.49 -4.34
C THR A 191 0.93 -16.89 -3.89
N LYS A 192 0.82 -17.13 -2.58
CA LYS A 192 0.41 -18.42 -2.01
C LYS A 192 -1.10 -18.42 -1.80
N THR A 193 -1.82 -19.36 -2.43
CA THR A 193 -3.29 -19.47 -2.34
C THR A 193 -3.85 -19.34 -0.91
N LYS A 194 -3.20 -19.92 0.10
CA LYS A 194 -3.69 -19.97 1.48
C LYS A 194 -3.28 -18.79 2.37
N TRP A 195 -2.25 -18.03 1.97
CA TRP A 195 -1.60 -17.02 2.79
C TRP A 195 -1.59 -15.68 2.08
N ASP A 196 -2.36 -14.74 2.64
CA ASP A 196 -2.36 -13.37 2.18
C ASP A 196 -1.07 -12.64 2.60
N SER A 197 -0.76 -11.53 1.95
CA SER A 197 0.45 -10.75 2.22
C SER A 197 0.21 -9.28 1.89
N TYR A 198 -0.24 -8.50 2.87
CA TYR A 198 -0.26 -7.04 2.72
C TYR A 198 1.16 -6.48 2.67
N SER A 199 2.04 -6.95 3.57
CA SER A 199 3.43 -6.51 3.62
C SER A 199 4.21 -7.02 2.41
N ALA A 200 5.07 -6.16 1.87
CA ALA A 200 6.07 -6.52 0.89
C ALA A 200 7.27 -7.27 1.51
N PHE A 201 7.34 -7.40 2.84
CA PHE A 201 8.46 -8.03 3.56
C PHE A 201 8.14 -9.44 4.07
N GLU A 202 6.91 -9.66 4.56
CA GLU A 202 6.50 -10.93 5.19
C GLU A 202 5.00 -11.21 4.98
N ASP A 203 4.65 -12.43 4.57
CA ASP A 203 3.26 -12.86 4.45
C ASP A 203 2.60 -13.09 5.83
N ASP A 204 1.28 -13.29 5.86
CA ASP A 204 0.53 -13.48 7.12
C ASP A 204 0.87 -14.77 7.86
N GLY A 205 1.63 -15.68 7.23
CA GLY A 205 2.16 -16.89 7.85
C GLY A 205 3.53 -16.71 8.48
N GLY A 206 4.14 -15.52 8.36
CA GLY A 206 5.48 -15.26 8.85
C GLY A 206 6.59 -15.63 7.86
N HIS A 207 6.26 -15.86 6.58
CA HIS A 207 7.27 -16.21 5.58
C HIS A 207 7.81 -14.95 4.92
N GLU A 208 9.13 -14.80 4.89
CA GLU A 208 9.77 -13.70 4.17
C GLU A 208 9.48 -13.75 2.67
N THR A 209 9.24 -12.58 2.07
CA THR A 209 8.99 -12.43 0.62
C THR A 209 10.29 -12.43 -0.19
N GLY A 210 11.41 -12.06 0.44
CA GLY A 210 12.72 -11.82 -0.18
C GLY A 210 13.15 -10.35 -0.21
N LEU A 211 12.25 -9.39 0.04
CA LEU A 211 12.58 -7.96 -0.03
C LEU A 211 13.63 -7.54 1.01
N THR A 212 13.54 -8.05 2.24
CA THR A 212 14.53 -7.78 3.30
C THR A 212 15.94 -8.15 2.85
N ALA A 213 16.09 -9.38 2.33
CA ALA A 213 17.38 -9.89 1.88
C ALA A 213 17.92 -9.06 0.71
N TYR A 214 17.06 -8.74 -0.26
CA TYR A 214 17.42 -7.88 -1.40
C TYR A 214 17.92 -6.51 -0.96
N LEU A 215 17.19 -5.81 -0.10
CA LEU A 215 17.56 -4.46 0.36
C LEU A 215 18.86 -4.48 1.18
N LYS A 216 19.05 -5.48 2.05
CA LYS A 216 20.29 -5.67 2.81
C LYS A 216 21.48 -5.95 1.90
N GLU A 217 21.30 -6.77 0.86
CA GLU A 217 22.35 -7.03 -0.14
C GLU A 217 22.74 -5.74 -0.89
N LYS A 218 21.78 -4.83 -1.15
CA LYS A 218 22.05 -3.51 -1.74
C LYS A 218 22.67 -2.50 -0.76
N GLY A 219 22.86 -2.86 0.51
CA GLY A 219 23.39 -1.96 1.53
C GLY A 219 22.42 -0.84 1.91
N VAL A 220 21.12 -1.05 1.71
CA VAL A 220 20.07 -0.11 2.08
C VAL A 220 19.96 -0.02 3.60
N GLU A 221 19.85 1.20 4.10
CA GLU A 221 19.60 1.51 5.52
C GLU A 221 18.28 2.27 5.71
N ASN A 222 17.80 2.95 4.66
CA ASN A 222 16.59 3.77 4.70
C ASN A 222 15.57 3.29 3.66
N VAL A 223 14.30 3.19 4.04
CA VAL A 223 13.19 2.84 3.15
C VAL A 223 12.16 3.96 3.19
N LEU A 224 11.88 4.57 2.03
CA LEU A 224 10.83 5.58 1.86
C LEU A 224 9.66 4.96 1.10
N CYS A 225 8.55 4.76 1.80
CA CYS A 225 7.34 4.12 1.30
C CYS A 225 6.33 5.13 0.73
N LEU A 226 5.70 4.75 -0.37
CA LEU A 226 4.52 5.40 -0.96
C LEU A 226 3.65 4.34 -1.65
N GLY A 227 2.43 4.69 -2.04
CA GLY A 227 1.57 3.80 -2.84
C GLY A 227 0.22 3.50 -2.21
N LEU A 228 -0.27 2.28 -2.40
CA LEU A 228 -1.62 1.85 -2.05
C LEU A 228 -1.60 0.53 -1.25
N ALA A 229 -2.54 0.26 -0.35
CA ALA A 229 -3.37 1.22 0.37
C ALA A 229 -2.68 1.69 1.66
N THR A 230 -2.88 2.94 2.06
CA THR A 230 -2.31 3.58 3.26
C THR A 230 -2.52 2.76 4.53
N ASP A 231 -3.68 2.14 4.67
CA ASP A 231 -4.15 1.43 5.86
C ASP A 231 -3.91 -0.08 5.82
N PHE A 232 -3.40 -0.59 4.70
CA PHE A 232 -3.06 -1.99 4.49
C PHE A 232 -1.60 -2.11 3.99
N CYS A 233 -1.39 -2.39 2.71
CA CYS A 233 -0.09 -2.77 2.17
C CYS A 233 1.02 -1.77 2.49
N VAL A 234 0.74 -0.46 2.45
CA VAL A 234 1.75 0.56 2.81
C VAL A 234 2.07 0.48 4.31
N PHE A 235 1.06 0.36 5.17
CA PHE A 235 1.25 0.32 6.62
C PHE A 235 1.98 -0.92 7.09
N PHE A 236 1.56 -2.10 6.61
CA PHE A 236 2.22 -3.36 6.92
C PHE A 236 3.65 -3.40 6.37
N SER A 237 3.87 -2.94 5.14
CA SER A 237 5.23 -2.87 4.57
C SER A 237 6.13 -1.92 5.33
N ALA A 238 5.64 -0.74 5.72
CA ALA A 238 6.43 0.22 6.50
C ALA A 238 6.76 -0.33 7.90
N THR A 239 5.78 -0.96 8.56
CA THR A 239 5.98 -1.54 9.89
C THR A 239 6.97 -2.70 9.86
N ASP A 240 6.88 -3.60 8.87
CA ASP A 240 7.81 -4.72 8.75
C ASP A 240 9.20 -4.28 8.25
N SER A 241 9.29 -3.17 7.51
CA SER A 241 10.55 -2.50 7.21
C SER A 241 11.26 -2.04 8.49
N VAL A 242 10.53 -1.43 9.44
CA VAL A 242 11.08 -1.07 10.77
C VAL A 242 11.54 -2.33 11.52
N LYS A 243 10.70 -3.37 11.60
CA LYS A 243 11.07 -4.65 12.26
C LYS A 243 12.30 -5.31 11.62
N SER A 244 12.48 -5.14 10.32
CA SER A 244 13.61 -5.66 9.56
C SER A 244 14.92 -4.88 9.79
N GLY A 245 14.85 -3.75 10.51
CA GLY A 245 15.98 -2.93 10.94
C GLY A 245 16.25 -1.71 10.05
N PHE A 246 15.34 -1.32 9.16
CA PHE A 246 15.50 -0.14 8.31
C PHE A 246 14.93 1.12 8.97
N ASN A 247 15.60 2.26 8.76
CA ASN A 247 14.99 3.56 9.02
C ASN A 247 13.86 3.77 8.02
N THR A 248 12.63 3.82 8.50
CA THR A 248 11.46 3.80 7.61
C THR A 248 10.75 5.13 7.60
N TYR A 249 10.37 5.55 6.39
CA TYR A 249 9.74 6.82 6.11
C TYR A 249 8.51 6.59 5.22
N VAL A 250 7.53 7.49 5.30
CA VAL A 250 6.34 7.47 4.44
C VAL A 250 6.10 8.86 3.86
N ILE A 251 5.59 8.94 2.62
CA ILE A 251 5.11 10.18 2.01
C ILE A 251 3.57 10.17 2.04
N PRO A 252 2.92 10.79 3.04
CA PRO A 252 1.46 10.75 3.18
C PRO A 252 0.71 11.21 1.94
N GLU A 253 1.20 12.24 1.26
CA GLU A 253 0.56 12.82 0.07
C GLU A 253 0.53 11.87 -1.13
N LEU A 254 1.44 10.88 -1.17
CA LEU A 254 1.51 9.83 -2.19
C LEU A 254 0.91 8.50 -1.71
N CYS A 255 0.14 8.52 -0.62
CA CYS A 255 -0.61 7.36 -0.14
C CYS A 255 -2.13 7.62 -0.21
N ARG A 256 -2.92 6.60 -0.56
CA ARG A 256 -4.40 6.62 -0.45
C ARG A 256 -4.86 5.36 0.26
N GLY A 257 -5.82 5.50 1.16
CA GLY A 257 -6.34 4.40 1.98
C GLY A 257 -7.75 3.98 1.59
N ILE A 258 -8.12 2.77 1.95
CA ILE A 258 -9.50 2.27 1.82
C ILE A 258 -10.36 2.91 2.91
N ALA A 259 -9.84 3.03 4.13
CA ALA A 259 -10.49 3.74 5.22
C ALA A 259 -10.41 5.28 5.03
N PRO A 260 -11.54 6.01 5.14
CA PRO A 260 -11.60 7.45 4.87
C PRO A 260 -10.85 8.33 5.89
N ASP A 261 -10.57 7.81 7.09
CA ASP A 261 -10.01 8.58 8.21
C ASP A 261 -8.81 7.87 8.87
N PHE A 262 -7.90 7.31 8.07
CA PHE A 262 -6.71 6.65 8.62
C PHE A 262 -5.80 7.64 9.37
N ASP A 263 -5.55 7.38 10.65
CA ASP A 263 -4.66 8.19 11.48
C ASP A 263 -3.18 7.87 11.19
N PHE A 264 -2.49 8.79 10.52
CA PHE A 264 -1.06 8.68 10.25
C PHE A 264 -0.18 8.65 11.50
N LYS A 265 -0.71 8.96 12.69
CA LYS A 265 0.00 8.71 13.95
C LYS A 265 0.36 7.23 14.12
N LYS A 266 -0.43 6.31 13.56
CA LYS A 266 -0.12 4.87 13.56
C LYS A 266 1.24 4.56 12.94
N TYR A 267 1.63 5.26 11.87
CA TYR A 267 2.97 5.12 11.29
C TYR A 267 4.06 5.58 12.26
N THR A 268 3.84 6.72 12.92
CA THR A 268 4.83 7.26 13.87
C THR A 268 4.95 6.40 15.13
N ASP A 269 3.84 5.83 15.60
CA ASP A 269 3.80 4.88 16.71
C ASP A 269 4.51 3.56 16.35
N ALA A 270 4.43 3.16 15.07
CA ALA A 270 5.16 2.02 14.51
C ALA A 270 6.65 2.32 14.21
N GLY A 271 7.16 3.50 14.54
CA GLY A 271 8.57 3.86 14.38
C GLY A 271 8.94 4.46 13.01
N CYS A 272 7.96 4.82 12.18
CA CYS A 272 8.20 5.51 10.91
C CYS A 272 8.25 7.03 11.10
N ALA A 273 8.90 7.74 10.17
CA ALA A 273 8.82 9.20 10.05
C ALA A 273 8.09 9.63 8.77
N LYS A 274 7.37 10.74 8.82
CA LYS A 274 6.66 11.34 7.68
C LYS A 274 7.60 12.28 6.93
N VAL A 275 7.60 12.17 5.61
CA VAL A 275 8.34 13.04 4.69
C VAL A 275 7.34 13.81 3.84
N PRO A 276 7.24 15.15 3.99
CA PRO A 276 6.42 15.97 3.09
C PRO A 276 6.85 15.82 1.64
N LEU A 277 5.89 15.64 0.74
CA LEU A 277 6.18 15.52 -0.70
C LEU A 277 6.88 16.76 -1.23
N SER A 278 6.48 17.95 -0.78
CA SER A 278 7.07 19.23 -1.21
C SER A 278 8.56 19.32 -0.86
N ASP A 279 8.97 18.83 0.30
CA ASP A 279 10.37 18.79 0.72
C ASP A 279 11.15 17.72 -0.03
N ALA A 280 10.55 16.56 -0.27
CA ALA A 280 11.16 15.51 -1.08
C ALA A 280 11.42 15.96 -2.53
N MET A 281 10.43 16.60 -3.17
CA MET A 281 10.58 17.16 -4.51
C MET A 281 11.60 18.31 -4.55
N THR A 282 11.66 19.14 -3.49
CA THR A 282 12.70 20.18 -3.36
C THR A 282 14.09 19.56 -3.26
N ALA A 283 14.26 18.48 -2.49
CA ALA A 283 15.53 17.78 -2.37
C ALA A 283 15.99 17.21 -3.72
N LEU A 284 15.11 16.49 -4.42
CA LEU A 284 15.41 15.87 -5.72
C LEU A 284 15.72 16.91 -6.82
N SER A 285 15.03 18.06 -6.81
CA SER A 285 15.27 19.15 -7.79
C SER A 285 16.46 20.05 -7.41
N GLY A 286 16.70 20.31 -6.13
CA GLY A 286 17.82 21.11 -5.64
C GLY A 286 19.18 20.45 -5.87
N GLU A 287 19.22 19.12 -5.92
CA GLU A 287 20.38 18.41 -6.44
C GLU A 287 20.65 18.75 -7.91
N ALA A 288 19.62 18.85 -8.76
CA ALA A 288 19.79 19.19 -10.18
C ALA A 288 20.31 20.62 -10.39
N ALA A 289 19.91 21.60 -9.57
CA ALA A 289 20.23 23.02 -9.74
C ALA A 289 21.71 23.42 -9.49
N LYS A 290 22.52 22.61 -8.78
CA LYS A 290 23.96 22.90 -8.58
C LYS A 290 24.85 22.60 -9.82
N MET A 291 24.28 22.48 -11.02
CA MET A 291 25.02 22.25 -12.29
C MET A 291 24.70 23.26 -13.41
N ALA A 292 24.09 24.40 -13.09
CA ALA A 292 23.98 25.51 -14.03
C ALA A 292 25.05 26.57 -13.74
#